data_AF-A0A7L9BM91-F1
#
_entry.id   AF-A0A7L9BM91-F1
#
_cell.length_a   1.000
_cell.length_b   1.000
_cell.length_c   1.000
_cell.angle_alpha   90.00
_cell.angle_beta   90.00
_cell.angle_gamma   90.00
#
_symmetry.space_group_name_H-M   'P 1'
#
loop_
_entity.id
_entity.type
_entity.pdbx_description
1 polymer ?
#
loop_
_entity_poly.entity_id
_entity_poly.type
_entity_poly.pdbx_seq_one_letter_code
_entity_poly.pdbx_strand_id
1 'polypeptide(L)'
;MGGEAHGASGPGPRAGQHAGDGRAWWAEWVTAGAVWVVAAVFAWAAWSKATEPWAVGPTLGWLGVPWDAVPAAAGALVAYEAALAGWLVMRPGSRVPRGAAAVTLLLFSAALVWMTAGGSGVSCGCMGSAAGDPVRENLFGVGRNATLMGLLMAPGRRVGRRVGRRVGRRVGRRAGASRTPPLTALADARAPLLVPAGSPRLTGRGWGAGARGRTWGRFHTAGVLRSALP
;
A
#
# COMPACT_ATOMS: atom_id res chain seq x y z
N MET A 1 -53.83 34.44 -19.76
CA MET A 1 -52.98 34.26 -18.57
C MET A 1 -51.86 33.29 -18.95
N GLY A 2 -50.75 33.83 -19.48
CA GLY A 2 -49.59 33.04 -19.91
C GLY A 2 -48.51 33.12 -18.84
N GLY A 3 -48.11 31.97 -18.30
CA GLY A 3 -47.03 31.88 -17.33
C GLY A 3 -45.69 31.78 -18.04
N GLU A 4 -44.84 32.79 -17.86
CA GLU A 4 -43.46 32.80 -18.34
C GLU A 4 -42.62 31.81 -17.54
N ALA A 5 -42.15 30.76 -18.22
CA ALA A 5 -41.21 29.80 -17.65
C ALA A 5 -39.83 30.45 -17.52
N HIS A 6 -39.47 30.87 -16.31
CA HIS A 6 -38.11 31.28 -15.97
C HIS A 6 -37.15 30.09 -16.11
N GLY A 7 -36.52 29.99 -17.28
CA GLY A 7 -35.42 29.06 -17.54
C GLY A 7 -34.25 29.36 -16.60
N ALA A 8 -34.00 28.45 -15.66
CA ALA A 8 -32.86 28.54 -14.76
C ALA A 8 -31.56 28.38 -15.56
N SER A 9 -30.90 29.51 -15.84
CA SER A 9 -29.55 29.59 -16.39
C SER A 9 -28.57 29.02 -15.35
N GLY A 10 -28.43 27.69 -15.33
CA GLY A 10 -27.49 27.01 -14.47
C GLY A 10 -26.06 27.49 -14.75
N PRO A 11 -25.22 27.74 -13.73
CA PRO A 11 -23.85 28.19 -13.93
C PRO A 11 -23.10 27.17 -14.78
N GLY A 12 -22.73 27.60 -15.99
CA GLY A 12 -21.99 26.78 -16.94
C GLY A 12 -20.72 26.21 -16.29
N PRO A 13 -20.30 24.99 -16.68
CA PRO A 13 -19.11 24.36 -16.14
C PRO A 13 -17.91 25.30 -16.31
N ARG A 14 -17.35 25.75 -15.19
CA ARG A 14 -16.18 26.65 -15.16
C ARG A 14 -15.03 25.99 -15.89
N ALA A 15 -14.58 26.60 -16.99
CA ALA A 15 -13.51 26.13 -17.88
C ALA A 15 -12.17 25.80 -17.17
N GLY A 16 -11.97 26.19 -15.91
CA GLY A 16 -10.78 25.87 -15.12
C GLY A 16 -10.74 24.46 -14.49
N GLN A 17 -11.77 23.61 -14.64
CA GLN A 17 -11.75 22.27 -13.99
C GLN A 17 -10.88 21.23 -14.71
N HIS A 18 -10.69 21.33 -16.03
CA HIS A 18 -9.95 20.30 -16.79
C HIS A 18 -8.41 20.34 -16.60
N ALA A 19 -7.83 21.52 -16.33
CA ALA A 19 -6.38 21.65 -16.12
C ALA A 19 -5.89 21.01 -14.80
N GLY A 20 -6.78 20.76 -13.84
CA GLY A 20 -6.45 20.12 -12.57
C GLY A 20 -6.29 18.60 -12.66
N ASP A 21 -7.02 17.96 -13.58
CA ASP A 21 -7.13 16.50 -13.65
C ASP A 21 -5.88 15.85 -14.26
N GLY A 22 -5.21 16.51 -15.21
CA GLY A 22 -4.00 15.98 -15.86
C GLY A 22 -2.85 15.74 -14.88
N ARG A 23 -2.58 16.68 -13.96
CA ARG A 23 -1.49 16.52 -12.96
C ARG A 23 -1.77 15.42 -11.94
N ALA A 24 -3.03 15.17 -11.63
CA ALA A 24 -3.43 14.10 -10.72
C ALA A 24 -3.19 12.74 -11.35
N TRP A 25 -3.58 12.58 -12.61
CA TRP A 25 -3.37 11.36 -13.38
C TRP A 25 -1.87 11.02 -13.54
N TRP A 26 -1.05 11.99 -13.94
CA TRP A 26 0.40 11.80 -14.07
C TRP A 26 1.06 11.35 -12.76
N ALA A 27 0.66 11.91 -11.62
CA ALA A 27 1.22 11.52 -10.32
C ALA A 27 0.90 10.06 -9.96
N GLU A 28 -0.28 9.56 -10.33
CA GLU A 28 -0.64 8.16 -10.10
C GLU A 28 0.24 7.21 -10.92
N TRP A 29 0.45 7.50 -12.21
CA TRP A 29 1.34 6.71 -13.08
C TRP A 29 2.79 6.70 -12.59
N VAL A 30 3.31 7.86 -12.16
CA VAL A 30 4.68 7.93 -11.62
C VAL A 30 4.81 7.06 -10.37
N THR A 31 3.84 7.10 -9.46
CA THR A 31 3.92 6.26 -8.24
C THR A 31 3.72 4.77 -8.51
N ALA A 32 2.88 4.42 -9.48
CA ALA A 32 2.72 3.04 -9.91
C ALA A 32 4.01 2.54 -10.54
N GLY A 33 4.59 3.29 -11.48
CA GLY A 33 5.87 3.00 -12.12
C GLY A 33 7.01 2.87 -11.10
N ALA A 34 7.07 3.76 -10.12
CA ALA A 34 8.05 3.69 -9.03
C ALA A 34 7.99 2.36 -8.26
N VAL A 35 6.79 1.86 -7.93
CA VAL A 35 6.64 0.58 -7.24
C VAL A 35 7.10 -0.58 -8.12
N TRP A 36 6.82 -0.55 -9.42
CA TRP A 36 7.30 -1.56 -10.36
C TRP A 36 8.81 -1.58 -10.48
N VAL A 37 9.46 -0.41 -10.54
CA VAL A 37 10.93 -0.31 -10.56
C VAL A 37 11.52 -0.92 -9.28
N VAL A 38 10.97 -0.58 -8.11
CA VAL A 38 11.45 -1.13 -6.84
C VAL A 38 11.25 -2.64 -6.79
N ALA A 39 10.09 -3.14 -7.20
CA ALA A 39 9.82 -4.57 -7.25
C ALA A 39 10.78 -5.30 -8.20
N ALA A 40 11.08 -4.72 -9.36
CA ALA A 40 12.04 -5.26 -10.32
C ALA A 40 13.46 -5.31 -9.72
N VAL A 41 13.87 -4.29 -8.96
CA VAL A 41 15.18 -4.32 -8.29
C VAL A 41 15.24 -5.40 -7.22
N PHE A 42 14.20 -5.60 -6.41
CA PHE A 42 14.17 -6.70 -5.44
C PHE A 42 14.18 -8.08 -6.13
N ALA A 43 13.45 -8.24 -7.23
CA ALA A 43 13.47 -9.46 -8.02
C ALA A 43 14.87 -9.73 -8.61
N TRP A 44 15.52 -8.68 -9.14
CA TRP A 44 16.89 -8.77 -9.66
C TRP A 44 17.90 -9.13 -8.56
N ALA A 45 17.77 -8.51 -7.38
CA ALA A 45 18.62 -8.79 -6.24
C ALA A 45 18.47 -10.24 -5.73
N ALA A 46 17.23 -10.76 -5.72
CA ALA A 46 16.97 -12.15 -5.38
C ALA A 46 17.57 -13.10 -6.42
N TRP A 47 17.39 -12.79 -7.71
CA TRP A 47 17.96 -13.56 -8.82
C TRP A 47 19.48 -13.62 -8.76
N SER A 48 20.17 -12.48 -8.60
CA SER A 48 21.64 -12.44 -8.56
C SER A 48 22.21 -13.25 -7.40
N LYS A 49 21.55 -13.21 -6.23
CA LYS A 49 21.94 -14.02 -5.07
C LYS A 49 21.64 -15.52 -5.24
N ALA A 50 20.61 -15.86 -6.01
CA ALA A 50 20.30 -17.23 -6.34
C ALA A 50 21.33 -17.84 -7.31
N THR A 51 21.84 -17.05 -8.25
CA THR A 51 22.85 -17.51 -9.23
C THR A 51 24.26 -17.54 -8.65
N GLU A 52 24.59 -16.67 -7.69
CA GLU A 52 25.91 -16.56 -7.08
C GLU A 52 25.82 -16.57 -5.54
N PRO A 53 25.39 -17.68 -4.91
CA PRO A 53 25.15 -17.74 -3.47
C PRO A 53 26.42 -17.50 -2.64
N TRP A 54 27.59 -17.84 -3.18
CA TRP A 54 28.89 -17.62 -2.53
C TRP A 54 29.26 -16.13 -2.41
N ALA A 55 28.74 -15.26 -3.29
CA ALA A 55 29.08 -13.83 -3.27
C ALA A 55 28.56 -13.13 -2.00
N VAL A 56 27.50 -13.66 -1.39
CA VAL A 56 26.88 -13.13 -0.15
C VAL A 56 27.57 -13.68 1.10
N GLY A 57 28.33 -14.78 0.96
CA GLY A 57 28.98 -15.48 2.08
C GLY A 57 29.90 -14.59 2.92
N PRO A 58 30.85 -13.85 2.30
CA PRO A 58 31.72 -12.92 3.04
C PRO A 58 30.94 -11.86 3.83
N THR A 59 29.86 -11.31 3.25
CA THR A 59 29.00 -10.33 3.95
C THR A 59 28.28 -10.96 5.14
N LEU A 60 27.71 -12.16 4.98
CA LEU A 60 27.02 -12.85 6.08
C LEU A 60 27.98 -13.28 7.18
N GLY A 61 29.16 -13.79 6.82
CA GLY A 61 30.22 -14.11 7.76
C GLY A 61 30.69 -12.89 8.53
N TRP A 62 30.84 -11.74 7.85
CA TRP A 62 31.17 -10.47 8.49
C TRP A 62 30.07 -9.99 9.47
N LEU A 63 28.81 -10.27 9.18
CA LEU A 63 27.67 -10.03 10.07
C LEU A 63 27.58 -11.04 11.23
N GLY A 64 28.53 -11.98 11.36
CA GLY A 64 28.59 -12.96 12.44
C GLY A 64 27.77 -14.22 12.20
N VAL A 65 27.26 -14.46 10.99
CA VAL A 65 26.61 -15.73 10.65
C VAL A 65 27.69 -16.81 10.56
N PRO A 66 27.57 -17.93 11.31
CA PRO A 66 28.57 -18.98 11.26
C PRO A 66 28.54 -19.66 9.89
N TRP A 67 29.71 -20.09 9.39
CA TRP A 67 29.90 -20.52 8.00
C TRP A 67 29.03 -21.71 7.56
N ASP A 68 28.68 -22.58 8.51
CA ASP A 68 27.74 -23.69 8.32
C ASP A 68 26.29 -23.22 8.12
N ALA A 69 25.90 -22.08 8.70
CA ALA A 69 24.59 -21.48 8.54
C ALA A 69 24.47 -20.51 7.35
N VAL A 70 25.58 -20.11 6.72
CA VAL A 70 25.60 -19.18 5.58
C VAL A 70 24.70 -19.62 4.42
N PRO A 71 24.69 -20.88 3.96
CA PRO A 71 23.82 -21.31 2.86
C PRO A 71 22.33 -21.13 3.19
N ALA A 72 21.92 -21.47 4.42
CA ALA A 72 20.55 -21.32 4.87
C ALA A 72 20.15 -19.85 4.99
N ALA A 73 21.03 -19.00 5.54
CA ALA A 73 20.81 -17.57 5.65
C ALA A 73 20.73 -16.88 4.28
N ALA A 74 21.59 -17.26 3.33
CA ALA A 74 21.54 -16.78 1.95
C ALA A 74 20.23 -17.19 1.26
N GLY A 75 19.80 -18.45 1.41
CA GLY A 75 18.52 -18.92 0.88
C GLY A 75 17.32 -18.17 1.48
N ALA A 76 17.33 -17.91 2.78
CA ALA A 76 16.30 -17.12 3.44
C ALA A 76 16.25 -15.68 2.91
N LEU A 77 17.42 -15.07 2.64
CA LEU A 77 17.51 -13.74 2.07
C LEU A 77 16.92 -13.67 0.64
N VAL A 78 17.25 -14.65 -0.22
CA VAL A 78 16.68 -14.77 -1.57
C VAL A 78 15.16 -14.91 -1.50
N ALA A 79 14.66 -15.81 -0.65
CA ALA A 79 13.23 -16.03 -0.48
C ALA A 79 12.52 -14.76 0.01
N TYR A 80 13.13 -14.04 0.96
CA TYR A 80 12.59 -12.78 1.48
C TYR A 80 12.52 -11.69 0.40
N GLU A 81 13.59 -11.47 -0.36
CA GLU A 81 13.63 -10.46 -1.43
C GLU A 81 12.63 -10.78 -2.54
N ALA A 82 12.54 -12.05 -2.95
CA ALA A 82 11.56 -12.52 -3.94
C ALA A 82 10.12 -12.35 -3.45
N ALA A 83 9.85 -12.71 -2.19
CA ALA A 83 8.53 -12.55 -1.59
C ALA A 83 8.13 -11.07 -1.50
N LEU A 84 9.06 -10.19 -1.14
CA LEU A 84 8.83 -8.75 -1.07
C LEU A 84 8.56 -8.16 -2.46
N ALA A 85 9.32 -8.57 -3.49
CA ALA A 85 9.05 -8.19 -4.87
C ALA A 85 7.65 -8.63 -5.32
N GLY A 86 7.30 -9.90 -5.11
CA GLY A 86 5.96 -10.42 -5.42
C GLY A 86 4.85 -9.68 -4.66
N TRP A 87 5.09 -9.32 -3.40
CA TRP A 87 4.11 -8.58 -2.60
C TRP A 87 3.88 -7.15 -3.11
N LEU A 88 4.93 -6.46 -3.55
CA LEU A 88 4.84 -5.15 -4.19
C LEU A 88 4.05 -5.21 -5.50
N VAL A 89 4.26 -6.26 -6.31
CA VAL A 89 3.55 -6.50 -7.58
C VAL A 89 2.07 -6.79 -7.35
N MET A 90 1.74 -7.67 -6.40
CA MET A 90 0.35 -8.05 -6.12
C MET A 90 -0.46 -6.92 -5.47
N ARG A 91 0.20 -6.03 -4.71
CA ARG A 91 -0.47 -4.97 -3.93
C ARG A 91 0.25 -3.63 -4.05
N PRO A 92 0.34 -3.04 -5.26
CA PRO A 92 1.17 -1.86 -5.49
C PRO A 92 0.68 -0.63 -4.72
N GLY A 93 -0.61 -0.54 -4.39
CA GLY A 93 -1.19 0.54 -3.59
C GLY A 93 -1.11 0.35 -2.07
N SER A 94 -0.65 -0.81 -1.57
CA SER A 94 -0.59 -1.09 -0.14
C SER A 94 0.59 -0.39 0.53
N ARG A 95 0.36 0.18 1.72
CA ARG A 95 1.42 0.83 2.50
C ARG A 95 2.36 -0.17 3.18
N VAL A 96 1.87 -1.37 3.45
CA VAL A 96 2.62 -2.40 4.18
C VAL A 96 3.84 -2.89 3.39
N PRO A 97 3.73 -3.40 2.15
CA PRO A 97 4.90 -3.85 1.39
C PRO A 97 5.84 -2.69 1.04
N ARG A 98 5.31 -1.48 0.81
CA ARG A 98 6.15 -0.28 0.61
C ARG A 98 6.95 0.08 1.85
N GLY A 99 6.32 0.00 3.02
CA GLY A 99 6.98 0.24 4.31
C GLY A 99 8.04 -0.82 4.60
N ALA A 100 7.71 -2.10 4.37
CA ALA A 100 8.67 -3.19 4.47
C ALA A 100 9.87 -2.96 3.56
N ALA A 101 9.65 -2.69 2.27
CA ALA A 101 10.71 -2.39 1.31
C ALA A 101 11.57 -1.19 1.71
N ALA A 102 10.97 -0.12 2.22
CA ALA A 102 11.73 1.03 2.70
C ALA A 102 12.61 0.68 3.92
N VAL A 103 12.09 -0.10 4.86
CA VAL A 103 12.87 -0.58 6.02
C VAL A 103 14.01 -1.49 5.54
N THR A 104 13.75 -2.41 4.62
CA THR A 104 14.78 -3.28 4.03
C THR A 104 15.89 -2.47 3.36
N LEU A 105 15.53 -1.50 2.52
CA LEU A 105 16.49 -0.61 1.85
C LEU A 105 17.32 0.19 2.86
N LEU A 106 16.69 0.67 3.93
CA LEU A 106 17.37 1.41 5.00
C LEU A 106 18.37 0.52 5.75
N LEU A 107 17.96 -0.70 6.13
CA LEU A 107 18.84 -1.66 6.82
C LEU A 107 20.04 -2.04 5.95
N PHE A 108 19.82 -2.33 4.67
CA PHE A 108 20.91 -2.60 3.74
C PHE A 108 21.83 -1.39 3.56
N SER A 109 21.29 -0.17 3.45
CA SER A 109 22.12 1.04 3.38
C SER A 109 22.96 1.22 4.64
N ALA A 110 22.39 0.98 5.83
CA ALA A 110 23.14 1.06 7.07
C ALA A 110 24.28 0.04 7.11
N ALA A 111 24.03 -1.20 6.68
CA ALA A 111 25.07 -2.23 6.59
C ALA A 111 26.19 -1.83 5.60
N LEU A 112 25.84 -1.31 4.42
CA LEU A 112 26.81 -0.82 3.43
C LEU A 112 27.68 0.32 3.97
N VAL A 113 27.06 1.32 4.61
CA VAL A 113 27.78 2.43 5.24
C VAL A 113 28.70 1.91 6.34
N TRP A 114 28.25 0.97 7.16
CA TRP A 114 29.06 0.40 8.23
C TRP A 114 30.25 -0.40 7.69
N MET A 115 30.06 -1.26 6.69
CA MET A 115 31.15 -1.99 6.02
C MET A 115 32.17 -1.06 5.37
N THR A 116 31.70 0.05 4.79
CA THR A 116 32.54 1.08 4.16
C THR A 116 33.35 1.85 5.20
N ALA A 117 32.70 2.29 6.27
CA ALA A 117 33.36 3.01 7.37
C ALA A 117 34.35 2.12 8.13
N GLY A 118 34.08 0.81 8.22
CA GLY A 118 34.96 -0.17 8.85
C GLY A 118 36.15 -0.61 7.98
N GLY A 119 36.24 -0.17 6.71
CA GLY A 119 37.35 -0.55 5.82
C GLY A 119 37.45 -2.04 5.54
N SER A 120 36.34 -2.78 5.67
CA SER A 120 36.31 -4.26 5.65
C SER A 120 36.74 -4.89 4.31
N GLY A 121 36.79 -4.11 3.23
CA GLY A 121 37.07 -4.63 1.87
C GLY A 121 35.98 -5.58 1.33
N VAL A 122 34.88 -5.79 2.08
CA VAL A 122 33.81 -6.69 1.69
C VAL A 122 32.83 -5.97 0.76
N SER A 123 32.58 -6.59 -0.40
CA SER A 123 31.49 -6.21 -1.29
C SER A 123 30.19 -6.90 -0.86
N CYS A 124 29.08 -6.15 -0.93
CA CYS A 124 27.71 -6.65 -0.73
C CYS A 124 27.32 -7.75 -1.74
N GLY A 125 27.98 -7.81 -2.90
CA GLY A 125 27.60 -8.71 -4.01
C GLY A 125 26.22 -8.40 -4.60
N CYS A 126 25.65 -7.24 -4.30
CA CYS A 126 24.23 -6.99 -4.46
C CYS A 126 23.76 -6.73 -5.90
N MET A 127 24.68 -6.63 -6.87
CA MET A 127 24.41 -6.58 -8.33
C MET A 127 25.48 -7.31 -9.16
N GLY A 128 26.10 -8.35 -8.59
CA GLY A 128 27.29 -8.99 -9.15
C GLY A 128 28.54 -8.18 -8.82
N SER A 129 29.58 -8.84 -8.33
CA SER A 129 30.84 -8.18 -8.01
C SER A 129 31.50 -7.74 -9.33
N ALA A 130 31.23 -6.52 -9.78
CA ALA A 130 32.11 -5.90 -10.76
C ALA A 130 33.48 -5.84 -10.09
N ALA A 131 34.50 -6.48 -10.68
CA ALA A 131 35.84 -6.69 -10.13
C ALA A 131 36.60 -5.37 -9.87
N GLY A 132 36.12 -4.58 -8.92
CA GLY A 132 36.55 -3.21 -8.64
C GLY A 132 36.59 -2.91 -7.15
N ASP A 133 36.73 -1.62 -6.85
CA ASP A 133 36.89 -1.10 -5.49
C ASP A 133 35.62 -1.32 -4.63
N PRO A 134 35.69 -2.12 -3.54
CA PRO A 134 34.53 -2.43 -2.70
C PRO A 134 33.92 -1.18 -2.06
N VAL A 135 34.71 -0.12 -1.82
CA VAL A 135 34.20 1.15 -1.28
C VAL A 135 33.27 1.81 -2.30
N ARG A 136 33.68 1.87 -3.58
CA ARG A 136 32.84 2.44 -4.64
C ARG A 136 31.57 1.63 -4.85
N GLU A 137 31.65 0.31 -4.81
CA GLU A 137 30.49 -0.55 -4.97
C GLU A 137 29.48 -0.35 -3.82
N ASN A 138 29.98 -0.30 -2.57
CA ASN A 138 29.13 -0.05 -1.42
C ASN A 138 28.48 1.34 -1.46
N LEU A 139 29.23 2.39 -1.83
CA LEU A 139 28.68 3.74 -2.02
C LEU A 139 27.62 3.81 -3.13
N PHE A 140 27.84 3.10 -4.24
CA PHE A 140 26.84 2.98 -5.30
C PHE A 140 25.56 2.29 -4.79
N GLY A 141 25.71 1.21 -4.01
CA GLY A 141 24.60 0.54 -3.35
C GLY A 141 23.79 1.47 -2.44
N VAL A 142 24.47 2.31 -1.64
CA VAL A 142 23.82 3.32 -0.79
C VAL A 142 23.04 4.33 -1.63
N GLY A 143 23.65 4.85 -2.71
CA GLY A 143 22.99 5.80 -3.63
C GLY A 143 21.76 5.21 -4.31
N ARG A 144 21.85 3.97 -4.78
CA ARG A 144 20.72 3.22 -5.35
C ARG A 144 19.59 3.09 -4.33
N ASN A 145 19.89 2.61 -3.12
CA ASN A 145 18.88 2.41 -2.09
C ASN A 145 18.21 3.73 -1.68
N ALA A 146 18.98 4.83 -1.57
CA ALA A 146 18.44 6.16 -1.33
C ALA A 146 17.47 6.61 -2.44
N THR A 147 17.82 6.36 -3.70
CA THR A 147 16.97 6.67 -4.85
C THR A 147 15.67 5.88 -4.82
N LEU A 148 15.74 4.57 -4.56
CA LEU A 148 14.57 3.69 -4.45
C LEU A 148 13.67 4.08 -3.26
N MET A 149 14.26 4.45 -2.12
CA MET A 149 13.50 5.00 -0.99
C MET A 149 12.81 6.32 -1.36
N GLY A 150 13.49 7.21 -2.08
CA GLY A 150 12.93 8.43 -2.62
C GLY A 150 11.73 8.17 -3.53
N LEU A 151 11.81 7.18 -4.42
CA LEU A 151 10.72 6.74 -5.29
C LEU A 151 9.53 6.17 -4.50
N LEU A 152 9.79 5.38 -3.44
CA LEU A 152 8.74 4.84 -2.57
C LEU A 152 8.04 5.89 -1.70
N MET A 153 8.80 6.87 -1.21
CA MET A 153 8.34 7.92 -0.30
C MET A 153 7.86 9.16 -1.03
N ALA A 154 8.14 9.28 -2.33
CA ALA A 154 7.64 10.35 -3.17
C ALA A 154 6.15 10.50 -2.89
N PRO A 155 5.68 11.70 -2.49
CA PRO A 155 4.33 11.88 -2.01
C PRO A 155 3.38 11.51 -3.14
N GLY A 156 2.91 10.26 -3.09
CA GLY A 156 1.77 9.80 -3.85
C GLY A 156 0.62 10.61 -3.29
N ARG A 157 0.45 11.78 -3.91
CA ARG A 157 -0.33 12.86 -3.34
C ARG A 157 -1.66 12.22 -2.96
N ARG A 158 -2.16 12.59 -1.79
CA ARG A 158 -3.43 12.14 -1.18
C ARG A 158 -4.65 12.57 -2.02
N VAL A 159 -4.52 12.54 -3.34
CA VAL A 159 -5.38 13.06 -4.40
C VAL A 159 -6.39 11.99 -4.77
N GLY A 160 -5.99 10.73 -4.97
CA GLY A 160 -6.92 9.63 -5.23
C GLY A 160 -8.01 9.47 -4.16
N ARG A 161 -7.66 9.62 -2.86
CA ARG A 161 -8.67 9.55 -1.77
C ARG A 161 -9.65 10.73 -1.75
N ARG A 162 -9.24 11.91 -2.21
CA ARG A 162 -10.16 13.07 -2.30
C ARG A 162 -11.02 12.99 -3.57
N VAL A 163 -10.45 12.52 -4.68
CA VAL A 163 -11.17 12.32 -5.94
C VAL A 163 -12.21 11.22 -5.79
N GLY A 164 -11.85 10.04 -5.25
CA GLY A 164 -12.79 8.95 -4.99
C GLY A 164 -13.96 9.35 -4.06
N ARG A 165 -13.69 10.15 -3.02
CA ARG A 165 -14.76 10.69 -2.15
C ARG A 165 -15.68 11.68 -2.87
N ARG A 166 -15.17 12.48 -3.82
CA ARG A 166 -15.99 13.42 -4.60
C ARG A 166 -16.81 12.72 -5.68
N VAL A 167 -16.23 11.75 -6.38
CA VAL A 167 -16.93 10.93 -7.37
C VAL A 167 -18.01 10.10 -6.69
N GLY A 168 -17.70 9.42 -5.59
CA GLY A 168 -18.68 8.67 -4.80
C GLY A 168 -19.85 9.54 -4.29
N ARG A 169 -19.59 10.80 -3.88
CA ARG A 169 -20.65 11.74 -3.49
C ARG A 169 -21.53 12.18 -4.68
N ARG A 170 -20.97 12.35 -5.89
CA ARG A 170 -21.76 12.73 -7.07
C ARG A 170 -22.61 11.56 -7.58
N VAL A 171 -22.05 10.36 -7.63
CA VAL A 171 -22.79 9.14 -8.00
C VAL A 171 -23.87 8.84 -6.97
N GLY A 172 -23.56 8.94 -5.68
CA GLY A 172 -24.53 8.76 -4.59
C GLY A 172 -25.69 9.78 -4.63
N ARG A 173 -25.45 11.03 -5.04
CA ARG A 173 -26.54 12.02 -5.22
C ARG A 173 -27.41 11.73 -6.43
N ARG A 174 -26.86 11.23 -7.54
CA ARG A 174 -27.66 10.85 -8.72
C ARG A 174 -28.49 9.60 -8.46
N ALA A 175 -27.94 8.59 -7.79
CA ALA A 175 -28.68 7.41 -7.37
C ALA A 175 -29.74 7.73 -6.28
N GLY A 176 -29.47 8.70 -5.40
CA GLY A 176 -30.44 9.17 -4.41
C GLY A 176 -31.58 10.01 -5.00
N ALA A 177 -31.35 10.72 -6.11
CA ALA A 177 -32.37 11.52 -6.79
C ALA A 177 -33.34 10.67 -7.67
N SER A 178 -33.01 9.40 -7.90
CA SER A 178 -33.91 8.44 -8.56
C SER A 178 -34.82 7.70 -7.56
N ARG A 179 -34.80 8.06 -6.27
CA ARG A 179 -35.87 7.66 -5.35
C ARG A 179 -37.15 8.33 -5.83
N THR A 180 -37.95 7.50 -6.50
CA THR A 180 -39.41 7.50 -6.56
C THR A 180 -40.02 8.58 -5.67
N PRO A 181 -40.82 9.51 -6.23
CA PRO A 181 -41.58 10.44 -5.40
C PRO A 181 -42.35 9.62 -4.34
N PRO A 182 -42.43 10.11 -3.10
CA PRO A 182 -43.17 9.41 -2.07
C PRO A 182 -44.60 9.16 -2.61
N LEU A 183 -44.99 7.89 -2.64
CA LEU A 183 -46.33 7.42 -3.03
C LEU A 183 -47.46 8.03 -2.18
N THR A 184 -47.15 8.93 -1.24
CA THR A 184 -48.13 9.74 -0.50
C THR A 184 -48.89 10.70 -1.40
N ALA A 185 -48.42 11.02 -2.62
CA ALA A 185 -49.17 11.87 -3.56
C ALA A 185 -50.26 11.12 -4.36
N LEU A 186 -50.43 9.81 -4.17
CA LEU A 186 -51.47 9.00 -4.82
C LEU A 186 -52.48 8.40 -3.82
N ALA A 187 -52.42 8.80 -2.55
CA ALA A 187 -53.31 8.28 -1.51
C ALA A 187 -54.65 9.06 -1.37
N ASP A 188 -54.82 10.21 -2.02
CA ASP A 188 -56.05 11.02 -1.91
C ASP A 188 -57.13 10.70 -2.96
N ALA A 189 -56.98 9.64 -3.74
CA ALA A 189 -57.96 9.24 -4.76
C ALA A 189 -58.47 7.80 -4.58
N ARG A 190 -58.81 7.40 -3.34
CA ARG A 190 -59.59 6.18 -3.11
C ARG A 190 -60.87 6.48 -2.34
N ALA A 191 -61.96 6.44 -3.10
CA ALA A 191 -63.33 6.26 -2.64
C ALA A 191 -63.44 5.11 -1.61
N PRO A 192 -64.41 5.19 -0.68
CA PRO A 192 -64.60 4.17 0.35
C PRO A 192 -65.14 2.88 -0.27
N LEU A 193 -64.27 1.90 -0.46
CA LEU A 193 -64.69 0.51 -0.64
C LEU A 193 -64.62 -0.19 0.71
N LEU A 194 -65.81 -0.58 1.18
CA LEU A 194 -66.04 -1.49 2.28
C LEU A 194 -65.10 -2.72 2.18
N VAL A 195 -64.26 -2.90 3.19
CA VAL A 195 -63.53 -4.16 3.42
C VAL A 195 -64.13 -4.81 4.67
N PRO A 196 -64.58 -6.07 4.59
CA PRO A 196 -65.15 -6.77 5.72
C PRO A 196 -64.06 -7.15 6.73
N ALA A 197 -64.45 -7.10 8.00
CA ALA A 197 -63.66 -7.52 9.14
C ALA A 197 -63.24 -8.99 9.03
N GLY A 198 -61.97 -9.28 9.31
CA GLY A 198 -61.55 -10.66 9.57
C GLY A 198 -60.06 -10.94 9.51
N SER A 199 -59.47 -11.16 10.70
CA SER A 199 -58.40 -12.14 10.98
C SER A 199 -56.94 -11.64 10.93
N PRO A 200 -55.99 -12.36 11.57
CA PRO A 200 -55.64 -12.14 12.97
C PRO A 200 -54.17 -11.73 13.17
N ARG A 201 -53.89 -11.27 14.39
CA ARG A 201 -52.57 -10.94 14.94
C ARG A 201 -51.60 -12.12 14.81
N LEU A 202 -50.47 -11.91 14.13
CA LEU A 202 -49.25 -12.67 14.37
C LEU A 202 -48.21 -11.78 15.04
N THR A 203 -48.18 -11.93 16.36
CA THR A 203 -47.12 -11.50 17.26
C THR A 203 -45.90 -12.43 17.10
N GLY A 204 -44.71 -11.86 16.94
CA GLY A 204 -43.43 -12.58 17.04
C GLY A 204 -42.26 -11.67 16.67
N ARG A 205 -41.80 -10.78 17.56
CA ARG A 205 -40.71 -11.00 18.54
C ARG A 205 -39.48 -11.72 17.96
N GLY A 206 -38.37 -11.00 17.89
CA GLY A 206 -37.05 -11.57 17.63
C GLY A 206 -35.94 -10.51 17.57
N TRP A 207 -35.76 -9.75 18.65
CA TRP A 207 -34.58 -8.89 18.83
C TRP A 207 -33.36 -9.78 19.10
N GLY A 208 -32.40 -9.80 18.17
CA GLY A 208 -31.12 -10.48 18.33
C GLY A 208 -29.97 -9.47 18.37
N ALA A 209 -29.74 -8.87 19.54
CA ALA A 209 -28.54 -8.10 19.84
C ALA A 209 -27.39 -9.07 20.13
N GLY A 210 -26.41 -9.17 19.22
CA GLY A 210 -25.26 -10.08 19.34
C GLY A 210 -23.92 -9.35 19.33
N ALA A 211 -23.36 -9.17 20.53
CA ALA A 211 -21.94 -9.17 20.88
C ALA A 211 -20.97 -8.22 20.12
N ARG A 212 -20.78 -7.03 20.71
CA ARG A 212 -19.48 -6.33 20.67
C ARG A 212 -18.63 -6.87 21.82
N GLY A 213 -17.43 -7.36 21.52
CA GLY A 213 -16.48 -7.75 22.56
C GLY A 213 -15.24 -8.44 22.00
N ARG A 214 -14.27 -7.67 21.51
CA ARG A 214 -12.88 -8.13 21.43
C ARG A 214 -11.96 -7.00 21.89
N THR A 215 -11.64 -7.08 23.17
CA THR A 215 -10.58 -6.37 23.85
C THR A 215 -9.24 -6.70 23.21
N TRP A 216 -8.47 -5.66 22.92
CA TRP A 216 -7.09 -5.75 22.48
C TRP A 216 -6.21 -6.13 23.68
N GLY A 217 -5.65 -7.33 23.66
CA GLY A 217 -4.61 -7.74 24.60
C GLY A 217 -3.34 -6.91 24.35
N ARG A 218 -2.95 -6.11 25.34
CA ARG A 218 -1.60 -5.57 25.48
C ARG A 218 -0.66 -6.72 25.83
N PHE A 219 0.18 -7.14 24.90
CA PHE A 219 1.36 -7.91 25.25
C PHE A 219 2.44 -6.93 25.71
N HIS A 220 2.69 -6.94 27.02
CA HIS A 220 3.94 -6.48 27.60
C HIS A 220 4.98 -7.59 27.40
N THR A 221 6.00 -7.37 26.58
CA THR A 221 7.24 -8.14 26.63
C THR A 221 8.29 -7.29 27.33
N ALA A 222 8.39 -7.51 28.65
CA ALA A 222 9.54 -7.13 29.45
C ALA A 222 10.74 -8.00 29.07
N GLY A 223 11.93 -7.41 29.15
CA GLY A 223 13.17 -7.93 28.58
C GLY A 223 13.75 -9.16 29.25
N VAL A 224 14.68 -9.79 28.52
CA VAL A 224 15.80 -10.55 29.10
C VAL A 224 17.04 -10.18 28.29
N LEU A 225 17.84 -9.27 28.86
CA LEU A 225 19.27 -9.14 28.58
C LEU A 225 19.97 -10.30 29.30
N ARG A 226 20.65 -11.20 28.57
CA ARG A 226 21.78 -11.98 29.10
C ARG A 226 22.81 -12.23 28.01
N SER A 227 23.90 -11.48 28.12
CA SER A 227 25.30 -11.86 27.94
C SER A 227 25.60 -13.30 27.52
N ALA A 228 26.34 -13.45 26.42
CA ALA A 228 27.52 -14.33 26.34
C ALA A 228 28.35 -13.96 25.09
N LEU A 229 29.48 -13.30 25.32
CA LEU A 229 30.65 -13.29 24.43
C LEU A 229 31.39 -14.63 24.58
N PRO A 230 32.05 -15.09 23.52
CA PRO A 230 33.51 -15.19 23.56
C PRO A 230 34.20 -14.08 22.76
#